data_AF-W0AIZ2-F1
#
_entry.id   AF-W0AIZ2-F1
#
_cell.length_a   1.000
_cell.length_b   1.000
_cell.length_c   1.000
_cell.angle_alpha   90.00
_cell.angle_beta   90.00
_cell.angle_gamma   90.00
#
_symmetry.space_group_name_H-M   'P 1'
#
loop_
_entity.id
_entity.type
_entity.pdbx_description
1 polymer ?
#
loop_
_entity_poly.entity_id
_entity_poly.type
_entity_poly.pdbx_seq_one_letter_code
_entity_poly.pdbx_strand_id
1 'polypeptide(L)' 'MMESHGRKSMNKHDAPAPTSGRQMSLIFEPRRVDGMSKAERTKAVILLAQILMQAAGLVVEELGDDRS' A
#
# COMPACT_ATOMS: atom_id res chain seq x y z
N MET A 1 -68.41 6.41 3.03
CA MET A 1 -67.25 7.28 2.71
C MET A 1 -66.09 6.79 3.55
N MET A 2 -65.03 6.26 2.93
CA MET A 2 -63.85 5.73 3.61
C MET A 2 -62.64 6.51 3.08
N GLU A 3 -61.97 7.24 3.97
CA GLU A 3 -60.81 8.07 3.66
C GLU A 3 -59.55 7.20 3.56
N SER A 4 -59.11 6.95 2.32
CA SER A 4 -57.87 6.24 2.04
C SER A 4 -56.66 7.13 2.32
N HIS A 5 -56.03 6.96 3.48
CA HIS A 5 -54.78 7.60 3.83
C HIS A 5 -53.60 6.88 3.15
N GLY A 6 -53.19 7.41 1.99
CA GLY A 6 -52.00 6.96 1.28
C GLY A 6 -50.74 7.20 2.12
N ARG A 7 -50.01 6.13 2.44
CA ARG A 7 -48.68 6.21 3.06
C ARG A 7 -47.72 6.82 2.04
N LYS A 8 -47.31 8.07 2.31
CA LYS A 8 -46.29 8.82 1.57
C LYS A 8 -44.98 8.04 1.53
N SER A 9 -44.54 7.66 0.33
CA SER A 9 -43.25 7.00 0.10
C SER A 9 -42.11 7.90 0.56
N MET A 10 -41.21 7.35 1.38
CA MET A 10 -40.05 8.03 1.92
C MET A 10 -39.06 8.32 0.78
N ASN A 11 -38.76 9.59 0.57
CA ASN A 11 -37.89 10.09 -0.48
C ASN A 11 -36.55 9.36 -0.39
N LYS A 12 -36.14 8.66 -1.46
CA LYS A 12 -34.81 8.06 -1.51
C LYS A 12 -33.82 9.21 -1.45
N HIS A 13 -33.00 9.23 -0.40
CA HIS A 13 -31.89 10.15 -0.31
C HIS A 13 -31.08 10.05 -1.60
N ASP A 14 -30.90 11.18 -2.28
CA ASP A 14 -29.99 11.36 -3.40
C ASP A 14 -28.57 11.03 -2.92
N ALA A 15 -28.24 9.73 -2.90
CA ALA A 15 -26.87 9.30 -2.85
C ALA A 15 -26.25 9.83 -4.14
N PRO A 16 -25.17 10.64 -4.09
CA PRO A 16 -24.49 11.09 -5.28
C PRO A 16 -24.19 9.86 -6.13
N ALA A 17 -24.71 9.81 -7.35
CA ALA A 17 -24.37 8.75 -8.28
C ALA A 17 -22.85 8.61 -8.29
N PRO A 18 -22.28 7.39 -8.15
CA PRO A 18 -20.84 7.23 -8.20
C PRO A 18 -20.39 7.84 -9.51
N THR A 19 -19.60 8.91 -9.42
CA THR A 19 -19.12 9.63 -10.58
C THR A 19 -18.44 8.60 -11.46
N SER A 20 -19.07 8.26 -12.58
CA SER A 20 -18.47 7.48 -13.67
C SER A 20 -17.46 8.38 -14.41
N GLY A 21 -16.62 9.07 -13.64
CA GLY A 21 -15.45 9.76 -14.12
C GLY A 21 -14.38 8.71 -14.34
N ARG A 22 -13.66 8.82 -15.46
CA ARG A 22 -12.52 7.99 -15.81
C ARG A 22 -11.51 7.97 -14.66
N GLN A 23 -11.62 6.98 -13.78
CA GLN A 23 -10.67 6.80 -12.68
C GLN A 23 -9.38 6.23 -13.28
N MET A 24 -8.28 6.96 -13.10
CA MET A 24 -6.97 6.50 -13.54
C MET A 24 -6.51 5.39 -12.58
N SER A 25 -6.41 4.16 -13.07
CA SER A 25 -5.81 3.07 -12.31
C SER A 25 -4.30 3.29 -12.25
N LEU A 26 -3.81 3.81 -11.12
CA LEU A 26 -2.38 3.89 -10.84
C LEU A 26 -1.95 2.53 -10.29
N ILE A 27 -1.47 1.66 -11.17
CA ILE A 27 -0.80 0.43 -10.77
C ILE A 27 0.63 0.82 -10.39
N PHE A 28 0.90 0.88 -9.10
CA PHE A 28 2.26 0.97 -8.60
C PHE A 28 2.89 -0.42 -8.68
N GLU A 29 3.54 -0.71 -9.80
CA GLU A 29 4.44 -1.85 -9.83
C GLU A 29 5.58 -1.58 -8.84
N PRO A 30 5.98 -2.56 -8.01
CA PRO A 30 7.20 -2.46 -7.23
C PRO A 30 8.38 -2.32 -8.19
N ARG A 31 8.70 -1.09 -8.60
CA ARG A 31 9.82 -0.80 -9.47
C ARG A 31 11.07 -1.26 -8.74
N ARG A 32 11.67 -2.32 -9.24
CA ARG A 32 13.03 -2.69 -8.86
C ARG A 32 13.93 -1.55 -9.32
N VAL A 33 14.97 -1.26 -8.56
CA VAL A 33 16.02 -0.35 -9.03
C VAL A 33 16.64 -1.01 -10.25
N ASP A 34 16.40 -0.41 -11.43
CA ASP A 34 16.95 -0.91 -12.68
C ASP A 34 18.48 -0.88 -12.62
N GLY A 35 19.12 -1.85 -13.27
CA GLY A 35 20.59 -1.95 -13.32
C GLY A 35 21.23 -2.72 -12.16
N MET A 36 20.47 -3.18 -11.16
CA MET A 36 20.99 -4.08 -10.11
C MET A 36 20.66 -5.54 -10.39
N SER A 37 21.67 -6.40 -10.32
CA SER A 37 21.49 -7.84 -10.25
C SER A 37 20.75 -8.25 -8.97
N LYS A 38 20.21 -9.47 -8.95
CA LYS A 38 19.57 -10.03 -7.75
C LYS A 38 20.52 -10.03 -6.54
N ALA A 39 21.80 -10.32 -6.76
CA ALA A 39 22.82 -10.37 -5.71
C ALA A 39 23.11 -8.98 -5.12
N GLU A 40 23.29 -7.97 -5.99
CA GLU A 40 23.51 -6.58 -5.57
C GLU A 40 22.30 -6.04 -4.80
N ARG A 41 21.09 -6.36 -5.26
CA ARG A 41 19.86 -5.99 -4.56
C ARG A 41 19.78 -6.61 -3.17
N THR A 42 20.08 -7.90 -3.03
CA THR A 42 20.09 -8.56 -1.71
C THR A 42 21.10 -7.89 -0.77
N LYS A 43 22.31 -7.61 -1.26
CA LYS A 43 23.33 -6.88 -0.48
C LYS A 43 22.84 -5.50 -0.06
N ALA A 44 22.24 -4.73 -0.96
CA ALA A 44 21.70 -3.41 -0.67
C ALA A 44 20.60 -3.45 0.41
N VAL A 45 19.70 -4.43 0.34
CA VAL A 45 18.64 -4.62 1.36
C VAL A 45 19.23 -4.94 2.73
N ILE A 46 20.23 -5.82 2.79
CA ILE A 46 20.91 -6.17 4.05
C ILE A 46 21.58 -4.92 4.66
N LEU A 47 22.35 -4.17 3.86
CA LEU A 47 23.02 -2.96 4.32
C LEU A 47 22.02 -1.91 4.83
N LEU A 48 20.92 -1.70 4.10
CA LEU A 48 19.85 -0.80 4.52
C LEU A 48 19.24 -1.22 5.86
N ALA A 49 18.97 -2.51 6.04
CA ALA A 49 18.44 -3.03 7.30
C ALA A 49 19.42 -2.78 8.46
N GLN A 50 20.70 -3.03 8.25
CA GLN A 50 21.75 -2.78 9.25
C GLN A 50 21.83 -1.30 9.64
N ILE A 51 21.81 -0.39 8.66
CA ILE A 51 21.83 1.06 8.90
C ILE A 51 20.60 1.49 9.73
N LEU A 52 19.42 1.00 9.39
CA LEU A 52 18.18 1.33 10.12
C LEU A 52 18.22 0.78 11.56
N MET A 53 18.73 -0.42 11.75
CA MET A 53 18.91 -1.01 13.08
C MET A 53 19.88 -0.18 13.92
N GLN A 54 21.04 0.20 13.37
CA GLN A 54 22.02 1.04 14.05
C GLN A 54 21.44 2.43 14.39
N ALA A 55 20.71 3.05 13.46
CA ALA A 55 20.07 4.35 13.67
C ALA A 55 18.98 4.31 14.76
N ALA A 56 18.31 3.17 14.89
CA ALA A 56 17.32 2.92 15.94
C ALA A 56 17.96 2.48 17.28
N GLY A 57 19.29 2.43 17.38
CA GLY A 57 20.01 2.03 18.59
C GLY A 57 20.01 0.53 18.86
N LEU A 58 19.66 -0.29 17.87
CA LEU A 58 19.80 -1.74 17.97
C LEU A 58 21.24 -2.15 17.66
N VAL A 59 21.80 -3.01 18.51
CA VAL A 59 23.10 -3.63 18.26
C VAL A 59 22.95 -4.63 17.12
N VAL A 60 23.70 -4.41 16.04
CA VAL A 60 23.83 -5.34 14.92
C VAL A 60 25.09 -6.17 15.20
N GLU A 61 24.95 -7.45 15.54
CA GLU A 61 26.08 -8.38 15.50
C GLU A 61 26.50 -8.55 14.03
N GLU A 62 27.79 -8.35 13.72
CA GLU A 62 28.32 -8.61 12.39
C GLU A 62 28.03 -10.07 12.03
N LEU A 63 27.20 -10.29 11.01
CA LEU A 63 27.10 -11.59 10.35
C LEU A 63 28.38 -11.73 9.53
N GLY A 64 29.47 -12.14 10.20
CA GLY A 64 30.77 -12.37 9.60
C GLY A 64 30.61 -13.24 8.35
N ASP A 65 31.26 -12.81 7.27
CA ASP A 65 31.43 -13.59 6.05
C ASP A 65 32.19 -14.86 6.42
N ASP A 66 31.46 -15.93 6.75
CA ASP A 66 32.02 -17.25 6.95
C ASP A 66 32.46 -17.80 5.58
N ARG A 67 33.64 -17.33 5.16
CA ARG A 67 34.45 -17.91 4.11
C ARG A 67 35.69 -18.51 4.77
N SER A 68 35.53 -19.74 5.27
CA SER A 68 36.62 -20.71 5.44
C SER A 68 36.89 -21.43 4.13
#